data_AF-A0A7Y5SXM6-F1
#
_entry.id   AF-A0A7Y5SXM6-F1
#
_cell.length_a   1.000
_cell.length_b   1.000
_cell.length_c   1.000
_cell.angle_alpha   90.00
_cell.angle_beta   90.00
_cell.angle_gamma   90.00
#
_symmetry.space_group_name_H-M   'P 1'
#
loop_
_entity.id
_entity.type
_entity.pdbx_description
1 polymer ?
#
loop_
_entity_poly.entity_id
_entity_poly.type
_entity_poly.pdbx_seq_one_letter_code
_entity_poly.pdbx_strand_id
1 'polypeptide(L)'
;MFSTVITKYILRLLVGITLAAGIISCGEEEVDPTIQDKVDDGWAQFKSGNYASALETFKQAYLELIKDGKRLPNAELALGWGYYRLNQPDSAVKYLTMCMNDEKEAIIPYSFIELYDLDNTVDHAIMPTSDMLAKLKTFLTTERPSYVFQYDNSINHSDGALTGAQIQFKLKDYAKSVEFIQLIDKSFAPDPESQDYVKQILDKLDTLVAANG
;
A
#
# COMPACT_ATOMS: atom_id res chain seq x y z
N MET A 1 -38.54 -9.12 72.36
CA MET A 1 -38.55 -10.53 72.78
C MET A 1 -38.36 -11.35 71.50
N PHE A 2 -37.13 -11.85 71.31
CA PHE A 2 -36.67 -12.88 70.35
C PHE A 2 -36.92 -12.63 68.84
N SER A 3 -35.89 -12.42 68.00
CA SER A 3 -34.89 -13.44 67.57
C SER A 3 -35.62 -14.67 67.04
N THR A 4 -35.68 -14.99 65.75
CA THR A 4 -34.61 -15.72 65.06
C THR A 4 -35.13 -16.09 63.65
N VAL A 5 -34.83 -15.33 62.59
CA VAL A 5 -34.73 -15.90 61.22
C VAL A 5 -33.80 -15.03 60.35
N ILE A 6 -32.68 -14.53 60.90
CA ILE A 6 -31.61 -13.88 60.13
C ILE A 6 -30.38 -14.80 60.18
N THR A 7 -30.53 -16.05 59.77
CA THR A 7 -29.40 -17.00 59.67
C THR A 7 -29.74 -18.19 58.78
N LYS A 8 -29.98 -17.99 57.47
CA LYS A 8 -29.96 -19.12 56.51
C LYS A 8 -29.76 -18.80 55.02
N TYR A 9 -29.34 -17.58 54.67
CA TYR A 9 -29.01 -17.25 53.27
C TYR A 9 -27.55 -16.87 53.06
N ILE A 10 -26.65 -17.32 53.95
CA ILE A 10 -25.21 -17.39 53.69
C ILE A 10 -24.87 -18.87 53.47
N LEU A 11 -25.08 -19.36 52.26
CA LEU A 11 -24.24 -20.40 51.66
C LEU A 11 -24.70 -20.69 50.22
N ARG A 12 -23.75 -20.56 49.29
CA ARG A 12 -23.73 -21.18 47.95
C ARG A 12 -24.63 -20.55 46.89
N LEU A 13 -24.04 -19.64 46.11
CA LEU A 13 -23.63 -20.00 44.74
C LEU A 13 -22.68 -18.92 44.19
N LEU A 14 -21.39 -19.14 44.47
CA LEU A 14 -20.33 -18.81 43.52
C LEU A 14 -20.52 -19.74 42.32
N VAL A 15 -20.60 -19.17 41.12
CA VAL A 15 -20.05 -19.65 39.83
C VAL A 15 -20.81 -18.92 38.72
N GLY A 16 -20.09 -18.19 37.87
CA GLY A 16 -20.59 -17.76 36.57
C GLY A 16 -20.74 -16.26 36.35
N ILE A 17 -19.73 -15.44 36.68
CA ILE A 17 -19.55 -14.15 36.01
C ILE A 17 -18.18 -14.18 35.34
N THR A 18 -18.13 -14.86 34.21
CA THR A 18 -17.03 -14.74 33.25
C THR A 18 -17.53 -13.94 32.05
N LEU A 19 -16.84 -12.83 31.82
CA LEU A 19 -16.67 -12.11 30.56
C LEU A 19 -17.93 -11.78 29.76
N ALA A 20 -18.37 -10.53 29.94
CA ALA A 20 -18.86 -9.72 28.83
C ALA A 20 -18.01 -8.45 28.74
N ALA A 21 -16.70 -8.64 28.56
CA ALA A 21 -15.89 -7.61 27.91
C ALA A 21 -16.25 -7.69 26.43
N GLY A 22 -17.20 -6.85 26.02
CA GLY A 22 -17.50 -6.63 24.62
C GLY A 22 -16.25 -6.10 23.95
N ILE A 23 -15.48 -7.02 23.36
CA ILE A 23 -14.47 -6.69 22.37
C ILE A 23 -15.29 -6.07 21.24
N ILE A 24 -15.18 -4.75 21.10
CA ILE A 24 -15.50 -4.09 19.83
C ILE A 24 -14.46 -4.66 18.86
N SER A 25 -14.73 -5.85 18.33
CA SER A 25 -14.11 -6.30 17.11
C SER A 25 -14.55 -5.27 16.09
N CYS A 26 -13.61 -4.52 15.51
CA CYS A 26 -13.80 -4.02 14.16
C CYS A 26 -14.25 -5.24 13.36
N GLY A 27 -15.54 -5.31 13.01
CA GLY A 27 -16.05 -6.38 12.19
C GLY A 27 -15.46 -6.15 10.81
N GLU A 28 -14.49 -6.97 10.42
CA GLU A 28 -14.28 -7.22 8.99
C GLU A 28 -15.62 -7.74 8.48
N GLU A 29 -16.24 -6.96 7.59
CA GLU A 29 -17.49 -7.36 6.95
C GLU A 29 -17.19 -8.58 6.10
N GLU A 30 -17.78 -9.72 6.46
CA GLU A 30 -17.51 -11.00 5.78
C GLU A 30 -17.91 -10.88 4.30
N VAL A 31 -16.89 -10.84 3.44
CA VAL A 31 -17.06 -10.82 1.99
C VAL A 31 -17.42 -12.23 1.53
N ASP A 32 -18.33 -12.31 0.56
CA ASP A 32 -18.70 -13.60 -0.05
C ASP A 32 -17.42 -14.26 -0.62
N PRO A 33 -17.08 -15.50 -0.22
CA PRO A 33 -15.89 -16.20 -0.71
C PRO A 33 -15.80 -16.24 -2.24
N THR A 34 -16.94 -16.27 -2.94
CA THR A 34 -16.98 -16.27 -4.41
C THR A 34 -16.45 -14.98 -5.04
N ILE A 35 -16.53 -13.86 -4.32
CA ILE A 35 -15.99 -12.58 -4.76
C ILE A 35 -14.48 -12.54 -4.57
N GLN A 36 -13.96 -13.04 -3.44
CA GLN A 36 -12.52 -13.15 -3.23
C GLN A 36 -11.89 -14.11 -4.26
N ASP A 37 -12.55 -15.23 -4.55
CA ASP A 37 -12.11 -16.17 -5.59
C ASP A 37 -11.99 -15.47 -6.96
N LYS A 38 -12.91 -14.58 -7.31
CA LYS A 38 -12.82 -13.77 -8.55
C LYS A 38 -11.64 -12.81 -8.54
N VAL A 39 -11.34 -12.18 -7.41
CA VAL A 39 -10.15 -11.33 -7.29
C VAL A 39 -8.88 -12.17 -7.47
N ASP A 40 -8.84 -13.36 -6.88
CA ASP A 40 -7.70 -14.28 -7.01
C ASP A 40 -7.51 -14.79 -8.45
N ASP A 41 -8.61 -15.07 -9.16
CA ASP A 41 -8.62 -15.39 -10.60
C ASP A 41 -8.05 -14.24 -11.44
N GLY A 42 -8.45 -13.00 -11.14
CA GLY A 42 -7.90 -11.82 -11.79
C GLY A 42 -6.40 -11.67 -11.54
N TRP A 43 -5.94 -11.95 -10.32
CA TRP A 43 -4.51 -11.96 -10.00
C TRP A 43 -3.73 -13.05 -10.71
N ALA A 44 -4.33 -14.23 -10.94
CA ALA A 44 -3.74 -15.28 -11.76
C ALA A 44 -3.56 -14.84 -13.22
N GLN A 45 -4.55 -14.14 -13.77
CA GLN A 45 -4.45 -13.54 -15.11
C GLN A 45 -3.40 -12.42 -15.17
N PHE A 46 -3.34 -11.57 -14.13
CA PHE A 46 -2.35 -10.50 -14.00
C PHE A 46 -0.92 -11.05 -14.00
N LYS A 47 -0.65 -12.09 -13.19
CA LYS A 47 0.64 -12.81 -13.15
C LYS A 47 1.06 -13.37 -14.51
N SER A 48 0.09 -13.70 -15.34
CA SER A 48 0.32 -14.23 -16.70
C SER A 48 0.54 -13.12 -17.75
N GLY A 49 0.59 -11.85 -17.32
CA GLY A 49 0.72 -10.69 -18.21
C GLY A 49 -0.57 -10.31 -18.94
N ASN A 50 -1.69 -11.00 -18.68
CA ASN A 50 -2.97 -10.70 -19.32
C ASN A 50 -3.73 -9.60 -18.55
N TYR A 51 -3.17 -8.40 -18.54
CA TYR A 51 -3.70 -7.27 -17.75
C TYR A 51 -5.10 -6.85 -18.19
N ALA A 52 -5.43 -6.97 -19.48
CA ALA A 52 -6.75 -6.63 -20.00
C ALA A 52 -7.83 -7.57 -19.44
N SER A 53 -7.64 -8.89 -19.51
CA SER A 53 -8.57 -9.83 -18.90
C SER A 53 -8.61 -9.67 -17.37
N ALA A 54 -7.44 -9.52 -16.74
CA ALA A 54 -7.35 -9.34 -15.29
C ALA A 54 -8.19 -8.15 -14.83
N LEU A 55 -8.06 -7.00 -15.49
CA LEU A 55 -8.82 -5.80 -15.18
C LEU A 55 -10.33 -6.04 -15.33
N GLU A 56 -10.78 -6.73 -16.38
CA GLU A 56 -12.19 -7.05 -16.55
C GLU A 56 -12.71 -7.99 -15.44
N THR A 57 -11.91 -8.98 -15.03
CA THR A 57 -12.24 -9.85 -13.89
C THR A 57 -12.31 -9.06 -12.58
N PHE A 58 -11.34 -8.18 -12.31
CA PHE A 58 -11.37 -7.30 -11.13
C PHE A 58 -12.60 -6.37 -11.12
N LYS A 59 -12.96 -5.80 -12.27
CA LYS A 59 -14.17 -4.97 -12.41
C LYS A 59 -15.43 -5.76 -12.09
N GLN A 60 -15.55 -7.00 -12.56
CA GLN A 60 -16.70 -7.84 -12.26
C GLN A 60 -16.82 -8.11 -10.76
N ALA A 61 -15.72 -8.47 -10.09
CA ALA A 61 -15.70 -8.65 -8.63
C ALA A 61 -16.10 -7.36 -7.89
N TYR A 62 -15.53 -6.23 -8.29
CA TYR A 62 -15.86 -4.92 -7.70
C TYR A 62 -17.33 -4.52 -7.92
N LEU A 63 -17.89 -4.77 -9.11
CA LEU A 63 -19.30 -4.50 -9.40
C LEU A 63 -20.26 -5.36 -8.57
N GLU A 64 -19.86 -6.59 -8.21
CA GLU A 64 -20.63 -7.45 -7.31
C GLU A 64 -20.59 -6.91 -5.87
N LEU A 65 -19.42 -6.48 -5.39
CA LEU A 65 -19.26 -5.87 -4.06
C LEU A 65 -20.16 -4.64 -3.87
N ILE A 66 -20.10 -3.69 -4.80
CA ILE A 66 -20.82 -2.42 -4.64
C ILE A 66 -22.36 -2.58 -4.74
N LYS A 67 -22.86 -3.62 -5.40
CA LYS A 67 -24.30 -3.92 -5.46
C LYS A 67 -24.86 -4.27 -4.08
N ASP A 68 -24.04 -4.95 -3.28
CA ASP A 68 -24.39 -5.36 -1.93
C ASP A 68 -23.96 -4.32 -0.88
N GLY A 69 -23.47 -3.15 -1.32
CA GLY A 69 -22.97 -2.08 -0.44
C GLY A 69 -21.66 -2.44 0.29
N LYS A 70 -21.01 -3.54 -0.10
CA LYS A 70 -19.78 -4.03 0.50
C LYS A 70 -18.55 -3.40 -0.12
N ARG A 71 -17.44 -3.46 0.60
CA ARG A 71 -16.12 -3.03 0.14
C ARG A 71 -15.07 -4.09 0.43
N LEU A 72 -14.17 -4.29 -0.54
CA LEU A 72 -12.99 -5.14 -0.40
C LEU A 72 -11.76 -4.33 -0.87
N PRO A 73 -10.93 -3.82 0.06
CA PRO A 73 -9.77 -3.01 -0.29
C PRO A 73 -8.80 -3.69 -1.27
N ASN A 74 -8.57 -5.00 -1.14
CA ASN A 74 -7.75 -5.76 -2.07
C ASN A 74 -8.32 -5.75 -3.52
N ALA A 75 -9.64 -5.71 -3.71
CA ALA A 75 -10.23 -5.58 -5.05
C ALA A 75 -9.98 -4.18 -5.65
N GLU A 76 -10.01 -3.13 -4.82
CA GLU A 76 -9.64 -1.77 -5.23
C GLU A 76 -8.14 -1.68 -5.56
N LEU A 77 -7.26 -2.31 -4.77
CA LEU A 77 -5.83 -2.43 -5.07
C LEU A 77 -5.62 -3.13 -6.43
N ALA A 78 -6.34 -4.23 -6.67
CA ALA A 78 -6.29 -4.98 -7.92
C ALA A 78 -6.71 -4.15 -9.13
N LEU A 79 -7.79 -3.37 -9.00
CA LEU A 79 -8.18 -2.39 -10.01
C LEU A 79 -7.10 -1.34 -10.23
N GLY A 80 -6.54 -0.78 -9.16
CA GLY A 80 -5.45 0.20 -9.22
C GLY A 80 -4.26 -0.29 -10.05
N TRP A 81 -3.77 -1.50 -9.74
CA TRP A 81 -2.72 -2.16 -10.51
C TRP A 81 -3.14 -2.46 -11.96
N GLY A 82 -4.33 -3.00 -12.18
CA GLY A 82 -4.83 -3.32 -13.52
C GLY A 82 -4.91 -2.09 -14.43
N TYR A 83 -5.45 -0.98 -13.92
CA TYR A 83 -5.47 0.29 -14.64
C TYR A 83 -4.08 0.86 -14.90
N TYR A 84 -3.18 0.79 -13.91
CA TYR A 84 -1.79 1.22 -14.08
C TYR A 84 -1.10 0.44 -15.22
N ARG A 85 -1.20 -0.90 -15.23
CA ARG A 85 -0.58 -1.74 -16.28
C ARG A 85 -1.15 -1.52 -17.67
N LEU A 86 -2.36 -0.99 -17.77
CA LEU A 86 -3.00 -0.62 -19.04
C LEU A 86 -2.86 0.86 -19.39
N ASN A 87 -1.96 1.58 -18.71
CA ASN A 87 -1.67 3.00 -18.95
C ASN A 87 -2.92 3.89 -18.82
N GLN A 88 -3.73 3.65 -17.79
CA GLN A 88 -4.92 4.43 -17.46
C GLN A 88 -4.75 5.10 -16.07
N PRO A 89 -3.84 6.08 -15.94
CA PRO A 89 -3.43 6.64 -14.66
C PRO A 89 -4.57 7.27 -13.87
N ASP A 90 -5.51 7.97 -14.51
CA ASP A 90 -6.70 8.54 -13.84
C ASP A 90 -7.49 7.50 -13.04
N SER A 91 -7.77 6.37 -13.69
CA SER A 91 -8.52 5.28 -13.06
C SER A 91 -7.67 4.57 -12.02
N ALA A 92 -6.37 4.40 -12.27
CA ALA A 92 -5.47 3.82 -11.29
C ALA A 92 -5.43 4.66 -10.00
N VAL A 93 -5.16 5.96 -10.10
CA VAL A 93 -5.11 6.88 -8.95
C VAL A 93 -6.41 6.85 -8.15
N LYS A 94 -7.56 6.84 -8.82
CA LYS A 94 -8.86 6.73 -8.15
C LYS A 94 -8.92 5.51 -7.22
N TYR A 95 -8.67 4.31 -7.74
CA TYR A 95 -8.81 3.08 -6.94
C TYR A 95 -7.69 2.89 -5.92
N LEU A 96 -6.46 3.30 -6.25
CA LEU A 96 -5.34 3.29 -5.30
C LEU A 96 -5.62 4.21 -4.12
N THR A 97 -6.15 5.41 -4.36
CA THR A 97 -6.51 6.35 -3.29
C THR A 97 -7.61 5.79 -2.38
N MET A 98 -8.57 5.06 -2.94
CA MET A 98 -9.66 4.44 -2.17
C MET A 98 -9.14 3.40 -1.18
N CYS A 99 -8.15 2.58 -1.57
CA CYS A 99 -7.67 1.47 -0.74
C CYS A 99 -6.44 1.77 0.11
N MET A 100 -5.68 2.84 -0.14
CA MET A 100 -4.34 3.03 0.41
C MET A 100 -4.22 3.01 1.94
N ASN A 101 -5.29 3.31 2.68
CA ASN A 101 -5.26 3.23 4.15
C ASN A 101 -5.35 1.79 4.67
N ASP A 102 -6.01 0.90 3.93
CA ASP A 102 -6.17 -0.52 4.26
C ASP A 102 -5.09 -1.36 3.57
N GLU A 103 -4.89 -1.09 2.27
CA GLU A 103 -3.88 -1.71 1.40
C GLU A 103 -2.71 -0.76 1.19
N LYS A 104 -1.81 -0.70 2.18
CA LYS A 104 -0.67 0.23 2.16
C LYS A 104 0.25 0.02 0.96
N GLU A 105 0.24 -1.18 0.38
CA GLU A 105 0.95 -1.51 -0.87
C GLU A 105 0.54 -0.63 -2.05
N ALA A 106 -0.68 -0.07 -2.04
CA ALA A 106 -1.16 0.86 -3.07
C ALA A 106 -0.23 2.07 -3.27
N ILE A 107 0.61 2.40 -2.27
CA ILE A 107 1.59 3.48 -2.38
C ILE A 107 2.64 3.25 -3.47
N ILE A 108 2.96 1.99 -3.78
CA ILE A 108 3.97 1.63 -4.79
C ILE A 108 3.52 2.04 -6.20
N PRO A 109 2.42 1.50 -6.76
CA PRO A 109 1.97 1.93 -8.08
C PRO A 109 1.55 3.40 -8.11
N TYR A 110 1.09 3.97 -6.98
CA TYR A 110 0.83 5.41 -6.89
C TYR A 110 2.10 6.24 -7.12
N SER A 111 3.21 5.84 -6.50
CA SER A 111 4.49 6.53 -6.68
C SER A 111 5.03 6.44 -8.12
N PHE A 112 4.75 5.34 -8.83
CA PHE A 112 5.11 5.24 -10.25
C PHE A 112 4.33 6.22 -11.11
N ILE A 113 3.04 6.40 -10.82
CA ILE A 113 2.20 7.39 -11.51
C ILE A 113 2.69 8.81 -11.21
N GLU A 114 3.01 9.13 -9.95
CA GLU A 114 3.57 10.43 -9.59
C GLU A 114 4.87 10.74 -10.34
N LEU A 115 5.77 9.75 -10.46
CA LEU A 115 7.00 9.93 -11.21
C LEU A 115 6.72 10.21 -12.69
N TYR A 116 5.80 9.46 -13.30
CA TYR A 116 5.34 9.69 -14.66
C TYR A 116 4.75 11.09 -14.85
N ASP A 117 3.97 11.56 -13.89
CA ASP A 117 3.33 12.87 -13.92
C ASP A 117 4.36 14.00 -13.95
N LEU A 118 5.37 13.90 -13.09
CA LEU A 118 6.50 14.85 -13.06
C LEU A 118 7.33 14.81 -14.35
N ASP A 119 7.51 13.65 -14.97
CA ASP A 119 8.23 13.51 -16.24
C ASP A 119 7.49 14.12 -17.42
N ASN A 120 6.15 14.09 -17.40
CA ASN A 120 5.32 14.51 -18.52
C ASN A 120 4.61 15.85 -18.27
N THR A 121 4.87 16.51 -17.14
CA THR A 121 4.21 17.76 -16.73
C THR A 121 2.68 17.67 -16.72
N VAL A 122 2.17 16.50 -16.33
CA VAL A 122 0.74 16.24 -16.10
C VAL A 122 0.48 16.10 -14.60
N ASP A 123 -0.78 16.11 -14.20
CA ASP A 123 -1.17 16.02 -12.79
C ASP A 123 -2.41 15.16 -12.65
N HIS A 124 -2.21 13.87 -12.36
CA HIS A 124 -3.27 12.94 -11.98
C HIS A 124 -3.35 12.78 -10.46
N ALA A 125 -2.34 13.27 -9.73
CA ALA A 125 -2.20 13.07 -8.30
C ALA A 125 -3.33 13.77 -7.53
N ILE A 126 -3.88 13.05 -6.56
CA ILE A 126 -4.90 13.57 -5.65
C ILE A 126 -4.28 13.86 -4.27
N MET A 127 -3.23 13.11 -3.91
CA MET A 127 -2.50 13.25 -2.68
C MET A 127 -1.31 14.19 -2.90
N PRO A 128 -1.00 15.10 -1.95
CA PRO A 128 0.22 15.88 -2.01
C PRO A 128 1.46 14.97 -2.12
N THR A 129 2.36 15.27 -3.05
CA THR A 129 3.58 14.47 -3.30
C THR A 129 4.39 14.24 -2.02
N SER A 130 4.44 15.23 -1.10
CA SER A 130 5.12 15.12 0.19
C SER A 130 4.55 14.02 1.09
N ASP A 131 3.22 13.88 1.11
CA ASP A 131 2.52 12.90 1.95
C ASP A 131 2.69 11.50 1.38
N MET A 132 2.62 11.39 0.04
CA MET A 132 2.92 10.16 -0.69
C MET A 132 4.35 9.68 -0.38
N LEU A 133 5.35 10.55 -0.49
CA LEU A 133 6.75 10.22 -0.21
C LEU A 133 6.97 9.81 1.25
N ALA A 134 6.29 10.44 2.21
CA ALA A 134 6.36 10.06 3.62
C ALA A 134 5.77 8.66 3.86
N LYS A 135 4.62 8.36 3.24
CA LYS A 135 3.98 7.02 3.28
C LYS A 135 4.88 5.97 2.62
N LEU A 136 5.43 6.26 1.45
CA LEU A 136 6.32 5.36 0.72
C LEU A 136 7.57 5.03 1.55
N LYS A 137 8.21 6.03 2.14
CA LYS A 137 9.37 5.82 3.01
C LYS A 137 9.00 4.98 4.23
N THR A 138 7.85 5.23 4.87
CA THR A 138 7.37 4.45 6.02
C THR A 138 7.11 2.99 5.62
N PHE A 139 6.43 2.77 4.50
CA PHE A 139 6.17 1.45 3.94
C PHE A 139 7.48 0.68 3.71
N LEU A 140 8.44 1.28 3.04
CA LEU A 140 9.71 0.62 2.70
C LEU A 140 10.64 0.42 3.89
N THR A 141 10.55 1.23 4.95
CA THR A 141 11.49 1.13 6.09
C THR A 141 10.95 0.35 7.27
N THR A 142 9.65 0.48 7.55
CA THR A 142 9.05 0.02 8.81
C THR A 142 8.06 -1.11 8.56
N GLU A 143 7.23 -1.01 7.52
CA GLU A 143 6.11 -1.93 7.33
C GLU A 143 6.50 -3.15 6.48
N ARG A 144 7.24 -2.92 5.39
CA ARG A 144 7.63 -3.93 4.40
C ARG A 144 9.08 -3.70 3.92
N PRO A 145 10.11 -3.86 4.79
CA PRO A 145 11.52 -3.67 4.42
C PRO A 145 12.08 -4.69 3.43
N SER A 146 11.38 -5.80 3.21
CA SER A 146 11.71 -6.80 2.19
C SER A 146 10.59 -6.93 1.17
N TYR A 147 9.95 -5.81 0.83
CA TYR A 147 8.84 -5.76 -0.12
C TYR A 147 9.22 -6.39 -1.46
N VAL A 148 8.37 -7.30 -1.92
CA VAL A 148 8.34 -7.84 -3.28
C VAL A 148 6.87 -7.95 -3.62
N PHE A 149 6.47 -7.40 -4.77
CA PHE A 149 5.10 -7.49 -5.22
C PHE A 149 4.78 -8.92 -5.64
N GLN A 150 3.88 -9.57 -4.91
CA GLN A 150 3.62 -11.01 -5.06
C GLN A 150 3.06 -11.43 -6.44
N TYR A 151 2.57 -10.48 -7.22
CA TYR A 151 2.00 -10.73 -8.55
C TYR A 151 2.94 -10.32 -9.69
N ASP A 152 4.05 -9.66 -9.39
CA ASP A 152 5.11 -9.32 -10.33
C ASP A 152 6.41 -9.05 -9.55
N ASN A 153 7.22 -10.09 -9.36
CA ASN A 153 8.43 -10.00 -8.53
C ASN A 153 9.51 -9.07 -9.11
N SER A 154 9.36 -8.58 -10.34
CA SER A 154 10.21 -7.52 -10.87
C SER A 154 10.03 -6.23 -10.08
N ILE A 155 8.85 -6.01 -9.48
CA ILE A 155 8.54 -4.86 -8.65
C ILE A 155 8.85 -5.21 -7.19
N ASN A 156 9.80 -4.51 -6.59
CA ASN A 156 10.29 -4.80 -5.26
C ASN A 156 10.68 -3.53 -4.49
N HIS A 157 11.28 -3.72 -3.31
CA HIS A 157 11.73 -2.64 -2.44
C HIS A 157 12.61 -1.63 -3.17
N SER A 158 13.53 -2.10 -4.02
CA SER A 158 14.45 -1.22 -4.74
C SER A 158 13.74 -0.36 -5.77
N ASP A 159 12.68 -0.84 -6.42
CA ASP A 159 11.89 -0.02 -7.37
C ASP A 159 11.14 1.11 -6.67
N GLY A 160 10.52 0.80 -5.53
CA GLY A 160 9.87 1.82 -4.70
C GLY A 160 10.87 2.85 -4.17
N ALA A 161 12.03 2.40 -3.68
CA ALA A 161 13.07 3.30 -3.18
C ALA A 161 13.67 4.17 -4.30
N LEU A 162 13.93 3.59 -5.47
CA LEU A 162 14.46 4.30 -6.63
C LEU A 162 13.48 5.35 -7.13
N THR A 163 12.19 4.99 -7.22
CA THR A 163 11.12 5.91 -7.59
C THR A 163 11.04 7.08 -6.61
N GLY A 164 11.05 6.82 -5.30
CA GLY A 164 11.11 7.86 -4.28
C GLY A 164 12.33 8.79 -4.44
N ALA A 165 13.49 8.22 -4.75
CA ALA A 165 14.71 9.00 -4.99
C ALA A 165 14.60 9.89 -6.24
N GLN A 166 14.06 9.36 -7.34
CA GLN A 166 13.86 10.10 -8.60
C GLN A 166 12.86 11.24 -8.43
N ILE A 167 11.74 11.01 -7.73
CA ILE A 167 10.75 12.05 -7.42
C ILE A 167 11.42 13.18 -6.61
N GLN A 168 12.13 12.85 -5.53
CA GLN A 168 12.83 13.87 -4.72
C GLN A 168 13.89 14.65 -5.52
N PHE A 169 14.62 13.97 -6.41
CA PHE A 169 15.58 14.62 -7.29
C PHE A 169 14.89 15.63 -8.23
N LYS A 170 13.76 15.26 -8.84
CA LYS A 170 12.94 16.15 -9.69
C LYS A 170 12.39 17.34 -8.91
N LEU A 171 12.02 17.14 -7.65
CA LEU A 171 11.61 18.19 -6.72
C LEU A 171 12.78 19.05 -6.20
N LYS A 172 14.03 18.71 -6.57
CA LYS A 172 15.27 19.36 -6.12
C LYS A 172 15.55 19.23 -4.63
N ASP A 173 14.90 18.28 -3.95
CA ASP A 173 15.21 17.90 -2.57
C ASP A 173 16.28 16.79 -2.59
N TYR A 174 17.50 17.21 -2.93
CA TYR A 174 18.63 16.31 -3.14
C TYR A 174 19.01 15.54 -1.87
N ALA A 175 18.87 16.16 -0.70
CA ALA A 175 19.11 15.50 0.58
C ALA A 175 18.16 14.31 0.78
N LYS A 176 16.85 14.50 0.54
CA LYS A 176 15.90 13.38 0.62
C LYS A 176 16.06 12.37 -0.51
N SER A 177 16.53 12.78 -1.69
CA SER A 177 16.89 11.85 -2.75
C SER A 177 17.99 10.88 -2.28
N VAL A 178 19.03 11.39 -1.62
CA VAL A 178 20.07 10.57 -0.98
C VAL A 178 19.49 9.62 0.07
N GLU A 179 18.56 10.07 0.92
CA GLU A 179 17.92 9.21 1.92
C GLU A 179 17.19 8.00 1.30
N PHE A 180 16.53 8.18 0.15
CA PHE A 180 15.89 7.08 -0.58
C PHE A 180 16.93 6.18 -1.28
N ILE A 181 17.98 6.74 -1.88
CA ILE A 181 19.09 5.94 -2.45
C ILE A 181 19.72 5.05 -1.38
N GLN A 182 19.87 5.56 -0.15
CA GLN A 182 20.43 4.80 0.97
C GLN A 182 19.57 3.63 1.43
N LEU A 183 18.30 3.55 1.02
CA LEU A 183 17.49 2.34 1.22
C LEU A 183 17.98 1.18 0.33
N ILE A 184 18.60 1.49 -0.81
CA ILE A 184 19.17 0.52 -1.76
C ILE A 184 20.67 0.34 -1.50
N ASP A 185 21.41 1.44 -1.41
CA ASP A 185 22.86 1.47 -1.20
C ASP A 185 23.21 2.37 -0.01
N LYS A 186 23.29 1.76 1.17
CA LYS A 186 23.64 2.44 2.43
C LYS A 186 25.00 3.11 2.43
N SER A 187 25.90 2.73 1.51
CA SER A 187 27.24 3.31 1.42
C SER A 187 27.27 4.62 0.63
N PHE A 188 26.20 4.93 -0.11
CA PHE A 188 26.10 6.18 -0.86
C PHE A 188 25.91 7.37 0.08
N ALA A 189 26.99 8.12 0.30
CA ALA A 189 27.03 9.29 1.18
C ALA A 189 27.83 10.42 0.51
N PRO A 190 27.30 11.06 -0.55
CA PRO A 190 27.96 12.19 -1.19
C PRO A 190 28.04 13.39 -0.25
N ASP A 191 29.14 14.13 -0.29
CA ASP A 191 29.33 15.35 0.50
C ASP A 191 28.39 16.47 0.00
N PRO A 192 27.45 16.98 0.84
CA PRO A 192 26.52 18.04 0.45
C PRO A 192 27.20 19.37 0.12
N GLU A 193 28.43 19.61 0.60
CA GLU A 193 29.19 20.83 0.30
C GLU A 193 30.04 20.69 -0.98
N SER A 194 30.06 19.50 -1.60
CA SER A 194 30.79 19.27 -2.84
C SER A 194 30.14 19.98 -4.03
N GLN A 195 30.95 20.59 -4.89
CA GLN A 195 30.49 21.17 -6.16
C GLN A 195 29.85 20.13 -7.09
N ASP A 196 30.20 18.85 -6.91
CA ASP A 196 29.66 17.75 -7.70
C ASP A 196 28.49 17.02 -7.01
N TYR A 197 27.95 17.53 -5.89
CA TYR A 197 26.93 16.84 -5.09
C TYR A 197 25.73 16.37 -5.93
N VAL A 198 25.12 17.27 -6.69
CA VAL A 198 23.96 16.96 -7.55
C VAL A 198 24.33 15.96 -8.64
N LYS A 199 25.53 16.10 -9.23
CA LYS A 199 26.02 15.21 -10.27
C LYS A 199 26.22 13.79 -9.73
N GLN A 200 26.82 13.64 -8.54
CA GLN A 200 27.01 12.34 -7.90
C GLN A 200 25.66 11.63 -7.65
N ILE A 201 24.62 12.37 -7.28
CA ILE A 201 23.27 11.82 -7.11
C ILE A 201 22.70 11.38 -8.46
N LEU A 202 22.81 12.21 -9.50
CA LEU A 202 22.34 11.86 -10.84
C LEU A 202 23.05 10.62 -11.39
N ASP A 203 24.38 10.59 -11.35
CA ASP A 203 25.19 9.45 -11.80
C ASP A 203 24.81 8.16 -11.05
N LYS A 204 24.48 8.27 -9.76
CA LYS A 204 24.04 7.14 -8.95
C LYS A 204 22.63 6.67 -9.34
N LEU A 205 21.69 7.59 -9.57
CA LEU A 205 20.35 7.27 -10.06
C LEU A 205 20.43 6.56 -11.41
N ASP A 206 21.22 7.06 -12.35
CA ASP A 206 21.41 6.45 -13.67
C ASP A 206 21.98 5.03 -13.56
N THR A 207 22.95 4.82 -12.66
CA THR A 207 23.51 3.50 -12.38
C THR A 207 22.45 2.54 -11.82
N LEU A 208 21.59 3.01 -10.91
CA LEU A 208 20.53 2.20 -10.31
C LEU A 208 19.42 1.86 -11.32
N VAL A 209 19.04 2.82 -12.18
CA VAL A 209 18.09 2.59 -13.28
C VAL A 209 18.64 1.52 -14.24
N ALA A 210 19.91 1.62 -14.62
CA ALA A 210 20.54 0.64 -15.52
C ALA A 210 20.69 -0.76 -14.90
N ALA A 211 20.69 -0.88 -13.58
CA ALA A 211 20.75 -2.16 -12.88
C ALA A 211 19.37 -2.83 -12.68
N ASN A 212 18.29 -2.05 -12.73
CA ASN A 212 16.91 -2.50 -12.50
C ASN A 212 16.09 -2.66 -13.80
N GLY A 213 16.60 -2.23 -14.95
CA GLY A 213 15.97 -2.41 -16.28
C GLY A 213 16.43 -3.68 -16.99
#